data_AF-F3MIJ7-F1
#
_entry.id   AF-F3MIJ7-F1
#
_cell.length_a   1.000
_cell.length_b   1.000
_cell.length_c   1.000
_cell.angle_alpha   90.00
_cell.angle_beta   90.00
_cell.angle_gamma   90.00
#
_symmetry.space_group_name_H-M   'P 1'
#
loop_
_entity.id
_entity.type
_entity.pdbx_description
1 polymer ?
#
loop_
_entity_poly.entity_id
_entity_poly.type
_entity_poly.pdbx_seq_one_letter_code
_entity_poly.pdbx_strand_id
1 'polypeptide(L)'
;MVQHEGYSDEMYVWIQTALRKHLEEGYPTELIRQDMNRGPGSTKGIRRPVNAPPLPKVAWTMTIADVAAQMNDAESYCKLIEQWGRTTLKEMGPLVL
;
A
#
# COMPACT_ATOMS: atom_id res chain seq x y z
N MET A 1 4.21 -0.92 -4.93
CA MET A 1 3.95 -2.36 -4.64
C MET A 1 2.45 -2.71 -4.54
N VAL A 2 1.63 -1.96 -3.81
CA VAL A 2 0.16 -2.23 -3.68
C VAL A 2 -0.59 -2.32 -5.02
N GLN A 3 -0.16 -1.52 -6.01
CA GLN A 3 -0.74 -1.45 -7.36
C GLN A 3 -0.28 -2.57 -8.32
N HIS A 4 0.55 -3.52 -7.87
CA HIS A 4 1.00 -4.66 -8.69
C HIS A 4 0.18 -5.94 -8.50
N GLU A 5 -0.97 -5.86 -7.81
CA GLU A 5 -1.94 -6.97 -7.70
C GLU A 5 -1.39 -8.29 -7.11
N GLY A 6 -0.23 -8.22 -6.46
CA GLY A 6 0.51 -9.41 -6.02
C GLY A 6 0.28 -9.82 -4.58
N TYR A 7 -0.58 -9.11 -3.85
CA TYR A 7 -0.84 -9.35 -2.42
C TYR A 7 -2.11 -10.18 -2.22
N SER A 8 -2.16 -10.92 -1.11
CA SER A 8 -3.37 -11.59 -0.65
C SER A 8 -4.42 -10.57 -0.17
N ASP A 9 -5.67 -11.01 -0.05
CA ASP A 9 -6.77 -10.16 0.41
C ASP A 9 -6.51 -9.64 1.84
N GLU A 10 -6.04 -10.52 2.74
CA GLU A 10 -5.62 -10.15 4.10
C GLU A 10 -4.52 -9.07 4.12
N MET A 11 -3.58 -9.17 3.19
CA MET A 11 -2.49 -8.22 3.08
C MET A 11 -2.98 -6.86 2.56
N TYR A 12 -4.00 -6.81 1.69
CA TYR A 12 -4.63 -5.56 1.27
C TYR A 12 -5.38 -4.87 2.42
N VAL A 13 -6.11 -5.63 3.24
CA VAL A 13 -6.75 -5.13 4.47
C VAL A 13 -5.70 -4.52 5.41
N TRP A 14 -4.59 -5.22 5.62
CA TRP A 14 -3.51 -4.73 6.46
C TRP A 14 -2.87 -3.46 5.88
N ILE A 15 -2.58 -3.42 4.58
CA ILE A 15 -1.99 -2.24 3.91
C ILE A 15 -2.89 -1.02 4.09
N GLN A 16 -4.20 -1.17 3.87
CA GLN A 16 -5.15 -0.07 4.07
C GLN A 16 -5.13 0.43 5.52
N THR A 17 -5.11 -0.50 6.48
CA THR A 17 -5.08 -0.17 7.92
C THR A 17 -3.78 0.55 8.30
N ALA A 18 -2.63 0.08 7.82
CA ALA A 18 -1.34 0.70 8.06
C ALA A 18 -1.24 2.10 7.44
N LEU A 19 -1.74 2.28 6.20
CA LEU A 19 -1.80 3.59 5.55
C LEU A 19 -2.69 4.56 6.32
N ARG A 20 -3.88 4.14 6.75
CA ARG A 20 -4.79 4.97 7.54
C ARG A 20 -4.14 5.43 8.85
N LYS A 21 -3.62 4.48 9.63
CA LYS A 21 -2.90 4.77 10.87
C LYS A 21 -1.78 5.79 10.66
N HIS A 22 -0.97 5.61 9.63
CA HIS A 22 0.14 6.53 9.37
C HIS A 22 -0.33 7.93 8.95
N LEU A 23 -1.21 8.01 7.95
CA LEU A 23 -1.53 9.24 7.23
C LEU A 23 -2.62 10.07 7.90
N GLU A 24 -3.46 9.46 8.73
CA GLU A 24 -4.59 10.11 9.40
C GLU A 24 -4.40 10.18 10.92
N GLU A 25 -3.78 9.17 11.54
CA GLU A 25 -3.63 9.08 13.00
C GLU A 25 -2.22 9.45 13.49
N GLY A 26 -1.28 9.73 12.57
CA GLY A 26 0.11 10.08 12.91
C GLY A 26 0.92 8.91 13.47
N TYR A 27 0.49 7.67 13.22
CA TYR A 27 1.17 6.48 13.73
C TYR A 27 2.59 6.36 13.14
N PRO A 28 3.65 6.24 13.95
CA PRO A 28 5.03 6.17 13.46
C PRO A 28 5.31 4.99 12.54
N THR A 29 6.12 5.20 11.50
CA THR A 29 6.45 4.14 10.54
C THR A 29 7.22 2.97 11.17
N GLU A 30 7.96 3.22 12.25
CA GLU A 30 8.71 2.24 13.02
C GLU A 30 7.76 1.22 13.65
N LEU A 31 6.61 1.68 14.16
CA LEU A 31 5.61 0.80 14.74
C LEU A 31 4.88 -0.01 13.67
N ILE A 32 4.63 0.57 12.48
CA ILE A 32 4.09 -0.16 11.33
C ILE A 32 5.01 -1.31 10.92
N ARG A 33 6.33 -1.08 10.91
CA ARG A 33 7.32 -2.14 10.63
C ARG A 33 7.30 -3.24 11.68
N GLN A 34 7.14 -2.89 12.96
CA GLN A 34 7.00 -3.88 14.04
C GLN A 34 5.71 -4.69 13.92
N ASP A 35 4.59 -4.04 13.62
CA ASP A 35 3.30 -4.68 13.38
C ASP A 35 3.39 -5.65 12.19
N MET A 36 4.08 -5.27 11.12
CA MET A 36 4.28 -6.12 9.94
C MET A 36 5.01 -7.43 10.29
N ASN A 37 6.02 -7.35 11.17
CA ASN A 37 6.79 -8.51 11.62
C ASN A 37 6.00 -9.46 12.53
N ARG A 38 4.84 -9.04 13.04
CA ARG A 38 3.94 -9.85 13.87
C ARG A 38 2.63 -10.22 13.15
N GLY A 39 2.28 -9.46 12.11
CA GLY A 39 1.06 -9.59 11.33
C GLY A 39 1.25 -10.42 10.06
N PRO A 40 0.49 -10.15 8.98
CA PRO A 40 0.52 -10.93 7.73
C PRO A 40 1.92 -11.05 7.11
N GLY A 41 2.78 -10.05 7.34
CA GLY A 41 4.18 -10.03 6.92
C GLY A 41 5.09 -11.08 7.56
N SER A 42 4.66 -11.72 8.64
CA SER A 42 5.41 -12.78 9.32
C SER A 42 5.16 -14.18 8.73
N THR A 43 4.24 -14.30 7.78
CA THR A 43 3.75 -15.59 7.27
C THR A 43 3.97 -15.75 5.75
N LYS A 44 3.84 -16.98 5.24
CA LYS A 44 3.86 -17.28 3.79
C LYS A 44 2.66 -16.69 3.02
N GLY A 45 1.66 -16.12 3.70
CA GLY A 45 0.41 -15.61 3.12
C GLY A 45 0.47 -14.21 2.52
N ILE A 46 1.65 -13.59 2.41
CA ILE A 46 1.80 -12.23 1.85
C ILE A 46 1.35 -12.17 0.40
N ARG A 47 1.73 -13.19 -0.39
CA ARG A 47 1.49 -13.22 -1.83
C ARG A 47 0.19 -13.90 -2.15
N ARG A 48 -0.46 -13.42 -3.20
CA ARG A 48 -1.65 -14.03 -3.77
C ARG A 48 -1.31 -15.44 -4.33
N PRO A 49 -2.14 -16.47 -4.10
CA PRO A 49 -1.97 -17.78 -4.74
C PRO A 49 -2.07 -17.69 -6.26
N VAL A 50 -1.36 -18.56 -6.98
CA VAL A 50 -1.34 -18.58 -8.47
C VAL A 50 -2.73 -18.75 -9.07
N ASN A 51 -3.63 -19.50 -8.40
CA ASN A 51 -4.97 -19.79 -8.87
C ASN A 51 -6.05 -18.94 -8.17
N ALA A 52 -5.67 -17.85 -7.50
CA ALA A 52 -6.64 -16.95 -6.88
C ALA A 52 -7.50 -16.26 -7.95
N PRO A 53 -8.77 -15.93 -7.65
CA PRO A 53 -9.60 -15.13 -8.54
C PRO A 53 -8.91 -13.82 -8.95
N PRO A 54 -9.24 -13.23 -10.11
CA PRO A 54 -8.71 -11.91 -10.46
C PRO A 54 -9.16 -10.86 -9.44
N LEU A 55 -8.29 -9.88 -9.20
CA LEU A 55 -8.64 -8.72 -8.37
C LEU A 55 -9.55 -7.77 -9.14
N PRO A 56 -10.41 -7.01 -8.43
CA PRO A 56 -11.16 -5.93 -9.04
C PRO A 56 -10.20 -4.85 -9.54
N LYS A 57 -10.55 -4.25 -10.68
CA LYS A 57 -9.77 -3.15 -11.25
C LYS A 57 -9.99 -1.88 -10.43
N VAL A 58 -8.90 -1.19 -10.12
CA VAL A 58 -8.92 0.14 -9.50
C VAL A 58 -8.46 1.16 -10.52
N ALA A 59 -9.23 2.23 -10.69
CA ALA A 59 -8.89 3.35 -11.56
C ALA A 59 -7.94 4.32 -10.84
N TRP A 60 -6.67 3.94 -10.72
CA TRP A 60 -5.65 4.74 -10.04
C TRP A 60 -5.46 6.09 -10.73
N THR A 61 -5.66 7.19 -10.00
CA THR A 61 -5.38 8.54 -10.53
C THR A 61 -3.93 8.94 -10.37
N MET A 62 -3.19 8.25 -9.49
CA MET A 62 -1.77 8.41 -9.28
C MET A 62 -1.12 7.05 -9.03
N THR A 63 0.01 6.80 -9.67
CA THR A 63 0.75 5.55 -9.60
C THR A 63 2.15 5.76 -9.03
N ILE A 64 2.79 4.67 -8.61
CA ILE A 64 4.20 4.71 -8.21
C ILE A 64 5.12 5.16 -9.37
N ALA A 65 4.71 5.02 -10.63
CA ALA A 65 5.47 5.50 -11.77
C ALA A 65 5.51 7.03 -11.82
N ASP A 66 4.41 7.71 -11.45
CA ASP A 66 4.34 9.17 -11.35
C ASP A 66 5.28 9.71 -10.27
N VAL A 67 5.39 8.97 -9.16
CA VAL A 67 6.35 9.28 -8.08
C VAL A 67 7.79 9.08 -8.53
N ALA A 68 8.07 7.96 -9.23
CA ALA A 68 9.41 7.60 -9.68
C ALA A 68 10.02 8.65 -10.63
N ALA A 69 9.19 9.42 -11.35
CA ALA A 69 9.66 10.50 -12.22
C ALA A 69 10.48 11.58 -11.48
N GLN A 70 10.28 11.75 -10.16
CA GLN A 70 10.99 12.73 -9.33
C GLN A 70 12.05 12.11 -8.40
N MET A 71 12.47 10.86 -8.63
CA MET A 71 13.39 10.15 -7.73
C MET A 71 14.75 10.84 -7.51
N ASN A 72 15.14 11.74 -8.42
CA ASN A 72 16.40 12.47 -8.34
C ASN A 72 16.32 13.74 -7.47
N ASP A 73 15.13 14.12 -7.00
CA ASP A 73 14.94 15.20 -6.04
C ASP A 73 14.26 14.65 -4.78
N ALA A 74 15.03 14.54 -3.70
CA ALA A 74 14.56 13.98 -2.44
C ALA A 74 13.36 14.74 -1.86
N GLU A 75 13.31 16.07 -1.96
CA GLU A 75 12.22 16.85 -1.37
C GLU A 75 10.90 16.59 -2.13
N SER A 76 10.94 16.73 -3.46
CA SER A 76 9.78 16.46 -4.31
C SER A 76 9.35 15.00 -4.25
N TYR A 77 10.30 14.07 -4.20
CA TYR A 77 10.01 12.63 -4.07
C TYR A 77 9.27 12.32 -2.77
N CYS A 78 9.71 12.87 -1.62
CA CYS A 78 9.04 12.67 -0.35
C CYS A 78 7.60 13.21 -0.34
N LYS A 79 7.38 14.41 -0.89
CA LYS A 79 6.03 14.98 -1.05
C LYS A 79 5.14 14.09 -1.91
N LEU A 80 5.66 13.60 -3.03
CA LEU A 80 4.92 12.72 -3.94
C LEU A 80 4.66 11.34 -3.34
N ILE A 81 5.56 10.79 -2.52
CA ILE A 81 5.32 9.54 -1.79
C ILE A 81 4.14 9.70 -0.83
N GLU A 82 4.08 10.81 -0.08
CA GLU A 82 2.96 11.07 0.82
C GLU A 82 1.65 11.24 0.03
N GLN A 83 1.67 12.04 -1.04
CA GLN A 83 0.51 12.24 -1.92
C GLN A 83 0.03 10.92 -2.51
N TRP A 84 0.94 10.08 -3.02
CA TRP A 84 0.63 8.76 -3.54
C TRP A 84 0.05 7.84 -2.48
N GLY A 85 0.55 7.88 -1.24
CA GLY A 85 0.00 7.15 -0.11
C GLY A 85 -1.46 7.55 0.19
N ARG A 86 -1.76 8.85 0.19
CA ARG A 86 -3.12 9.38 0.40
C ARG A 86 -4.07 8.99 -0.74
N THR A 87 -3.63 9.12 -2.00
CA THR A 87 -4.41 8.71 -3.17
C THR A 87 -4.69 7.21 -3.14
N THR A 88 -3.67 6.40 -2.83
CA THR A 88 -3.80 4.95 -2.68
C THR A 88 -4.85 4.60 -1.62
N LEU A 89 -4.77 5.20 -0.43
CA LEU A 89 -5.73 4.94 0.66
C LEU A 89 -7.17 5.23 0.25
N LYS A 90 -7.39 6.32 -0.49
CA LYS A 90 -8.71 6.73 -0.99
C LYS A 90 -9.26 5.76 -2.05
N GLU A 91 -8.41 5.27 -2.94
CA GLU A 91 -8.84 4.55 -4.15
C GLU A 91 -8.80 3.03 -3.99
N MET A 92 -8.01 2.49 -3.07
CA MET A 92 -7.82 1.04 -2.91
C MET A 92 -9.03 0.29 -2.36
N GLY A 93 -10.15 0.97 -2.07
CA GLY A 93 -11.37 0.38 -1.51
C GLY A 93 -11.82 -0.92 -2.19
N PRO A 94 -11.84 -1.04 -3.53
CA PRO A 94 -12.23 -2.28 -4.20
C PRO A 94 -11.35 -3.48 -3.85
N LEU A 95 -10.10 -3.29 -3.43
CA LEU A 95 -9.17 -4.36 -3.06
C LEU A 95 -9.36 -4.85 -1.62
N VAL A 96 -10.24 -4.20 -0.86
CA VAL A 96 -10.49 -4.45 0.56
C VAL A 96 -11.98 -4.77 0.70
N LEU A 97 -12.35 -6.00 0.35
CA LEU A 97 -13.71 -6.54 0.49
C LEU A 97 -13.91 -7.18 1.86
#